data_AF-A0A1H6S160-F1
#
_entry.id   AF-A0A1H6S160-F1
#
_cell.length_a   1.000
_cell.length_b   1.000
_cell.length_c   1.000
_cell.angle_alpha   90.00
_cell.angle_beta   90.00
_cell.angle_gamma   90.00
#
_symmetry.space_group_name_H-M   'P 1'
#
loop_
_entity.id
_entity.type
_entity.pdbx_description
1 polymer ?
#
loop_
_entity_poly.entity_id
_entity_poly.type
_entity_poly.pdbx_seq_one_letter_code
_entity_poly.pdbx_strand_id
1 'polypeptide(L)'
;MWKRTIVLMALLLGPASALAARDPWPGSEVLTRLFVLRPADGQRLASELRLTPAQVAELRRMAGSERLYGQAARFVRSRGEAGHLNEKLGAMRAEKDRKTRLTLGPSYGDFRVWVRSWWETQVGGARR
;
A
#
# COMPACT_ATOMS: atom_id res chain seq x y z
N MET A 1 57.15 -22.12 -10.98
CA MET A 1 57.18 -20.66 -11.19
C MET A 1 55.91 -20.26 -11.93
N TRP A 2 55.23 -19.23 -11.40
CA TRP A 2 54.28 -18.33 -12.07
C TRP A 2 52.89 -18.90 -12.46
N LYS A 3 51.76 -18.21 -12.29
CA LYS A 3 51.45 -16.89 -11.70
C LYS A 3 49.96 -16.91 -11.32
N ARG A 4 49.67 -16.24 -10.20
CA ARG A 4 48.36 -15.96 -9.63
C ARG A 4 47.51 -15.13 -10.59
N THR A 5 46.23 -15.50 -10.76
CA THR A 5 45.19 -14.53 -11.14
C THR A 5 43.90 -14.87 -10.41
N ILE A 6 43.76 -14.33 -9.19
CA ILE A 6 42.47 -14.25 -8.49
C ILE A 6 41.74 -13.08 -9.12
N VAL A 7 40.73 -13.35 -9.95
CA VAL A 7 39.80 -12.31 -10.41
C VAL A 7 38.82 -12.07 -9.27
N LEU A 8 39.14 -11.06 -8.46
CA LEU A 8 38.25 -10.51 -7.44
C LEU A 8 37.15 -9.74 -8.18
N MET A 9 36.05 -10.41 -8.53
CA MET A 9 34.88 -9.72 -9.05
C MET A 9 34.11 -9.11 -7.89
N ALA A 10 34.62 -7.96 -7.42
CA ALA A 10 33.89 -7.04 -6.56
C ALA A 10 32.75 -6.40 -7.37
N LEU A 11 31.69 -7.17 -7.56
CA LEU A 11 30.41 -6.62 -8.00
C LEU A 11 29.87 -5.79 -6.84
N LEU A 12 30.01 -4.48 -7.03
CA LEU A 12 29.35 -3.38 -6.34
C LEU A 12 27.97 -3.79 -5.81
N LEU A 13 27.92 -4.32 -4.60
CA LEU A 13 26.77 -4.19 -3.72
C LEU A 13 26.70 -2.71 -3.39
N GLY A 14 26.13 -1.93 -4.32
CA GLY A 14 25.57 -0.63 -3.96
C GLY A 14 24.63 -0.87 -2.78
N PRO A 15 24.67 -0.03 -1.74
CA PRO A 15 23.73 -0.16 -0.65
C PRO A 15 22.35 -0.06 -1.28
N ALA A 16 21.62 -1.18 -1.32
CA ALA A 16 20.20 -1.15 -1.60
C ALA A 16 19.63 -0.34 -0.46
N SER A 17 19.46 0.96 -0.71
CA SER A 17 18.92 1.93 0.22
C SER A 17 17.75 1.26 0.91
N ALA A 18 17.88 1.09 2.23
CA ALA A 18 16.79 0.72 3.09
C ALA A 18 15.65 1.68 2.76
N LEU A 19 14.72 1.22 1.93
CA LEU A 19 13.56 1.98 1.49
C LEU A 19 12.73 2.11 2.75
N ALA A 20 12.95 3.21 3.48
CA ALA A 20 12.12 3.66 4.57
C ALA A 20 10.69 3.36 4.17
N ALA A 21 9.99 2.58 4.99
CA ALA A 21 8.68 2.06 4.68
C ALA A 21 7.78 3.22 4.26
N ARG A 22 7.64 3.38 2.94
CA ARG A 22 6.83 4.45 2.38
C ARG A 22 5.43 4.18 2.85
N ASP A 23 4.84 5.16 3.53
CA ASP A 23 3.45 5.12 3.94
C ASP A 23 2.62 4.60 2.76
N PRO A 24 2.02 3.41 2.86
CA PRO A 24 1.37 2.78 1.73
C PRO A 24 0.07 3.52 1.37
N TRP A 25 -0.40 4.40 2.25
CA TRP A 25 -1.62 5.15 2.08
C TRP A 25 -1.37 6.56 1.51
N PRO A 26 -2.19 7.04 0.56
CA PRO A 26 -3.30 6.35 -0.11
C PRO A 26 -2.89 5.56 -1.37
N GLY A 27 -1.59 5.45 -1.66
CA GLY A 27 -1.09 4.95 -2.96
C GLY A 27 -1.35 3.48 -3.27
N SER A 28 -1.46 2.64 -2.23
CA SER A 28 -1.60 1.19 -2.31
C SER A 28 -3.01 0.71 -2.02
N GLU A 29 -3.32 -0.53 -2.43
CA GLU A 29 -4.59 -1.23 -2.25
C GLU A 29 -4.85 -1.70 -0.79
N VAL A 30 -4.70 -0.79 0.18
CA VAL A 30 -4.71 -1.12 1.61
C VAL A 30 -6.07 -1.65 2.07
N LEU A 31 -7.18 -1.00 1.69
CA LEU A 31 -8.51 -1.44 2.15
C LEU A 31 -8.89 -2.76 1.50
N THR A 32 -8.59 -2.95 0.22
CA THR A 32 -8.78 -4.26 -0.44
C THR A 32 -8.02 -5.36 0.29
N ARG A 33 -6.77 -5.12 0.69
CA ARG A 33 -6.02 -6.12 1.45
C ARG A 33 -6.64 -6.40 2.83
N LEU A 34 -6.97 -5.36 3.60
CA LEU A 34 -7.49 -5.51 4.95
C LEU A 34 -8.90 -6.10 5.02
N PHE A 35 -9.77 -5.74 4.08
CA PHE A 35 -11.18 -6.10 4.16
C PHE A 35 -11.63 -7.18 3.18
N VAL A 36 -10.82 -7.50 2.17
CA VAL A 36 -11.15 -8.55 1.18
C VAL A 36 -10.16 -9.72 1.28
N LEU A 37 -8.86 -9.45 1.23
CA LEU A 37 -7.86 -10.52 1.18
C LEU A 37 -7.51 -11.08 2.56
N ARG A 38 -7.50 -10.22 3.59
CA ARG A 38 -7.10 -10.55 4.96
C ARG A 38 -8.13 -10.02 5.96
N PRO A 39 -9.41 -10.46 5.88
CA PRO A 39 -10.50 -9.89 6.65
C PRO A 39 -10.29 -9.92 8.18
N ALA A 40 -9.49 -10.86 8.69
CA ALA A 40 -9.11 -10.90 10.10
C ALA A 40 -8.28 -9.66 10.53
N ASP A 41 -7.40 -9.15 9.67
CA ASP A 41 -6.63 -7.93 9.94
C ASP A 41 -7.54 -6.70 9.89
N GLY A 42 -8.51 -6.68 8.98
CA GLY A 42 -9.54 -5.63 8.95
C GLY A 42 -10.44 -5.62 10.19
N GLN A 43 -10.76 -6.79 10.75
CA GLN A 43 -11.46 -6.90 12.04
C GLN A 43 -10.60 -6.41 13.20
N ARG A 44 -9.30 -6.74 13.20
CA ARG A 44 -8.35 -6.26 14.21
C ARG A 44 -8.23 -4.74 14.20
N LEU A 45 -8.05 -4.13 13.02
CA LEU A 45 -8.08 -2.68 12.84
C LEU A 45 -9.37 -2.07 13.44
N ALA A 46 -10.53 -2.65 13.08
CA ALA A 46 -11.81 -2.14 13.55
C ALA A 46 -11.95 -2.21 15.08
N SER A 47 -11.46 -3.30 15.69
CA SER A 47 -11.49 -3.48 17.13
C SER A 47 -10.51 -2.54 17.85
N GLU A 48 -9.26 -2.45 17.40
CA GLU A 48 -8.22 -1.64 18.04
C GLU A 48 -8.53 -0.14 17.96
N LEU A 49 -9.07 0.33 16.83
CA LEU A 49 -9.49 1.72 16.66
C LEU A 49 -10.93 1.99 17.12
N ARG A 50 -11.61 0.97 17.66
CA ARG A 50 -13.02 1.07 18.12
C ARG A 50 -13.95 1.65 17.06
N LEU A 51 -13.77 1.23 15.80
CA LEU A 51 -14.57 1.72 14.69
C LEU A 51 -16.02 1.27 14.82
N THR A 52 -16.94 2.19 14.55
CA THR A 52 -18.37 1.88 14.51
C THR A 52 -18.70 0.93 13.35
N PRO A 53 -19.81 0.18 13.44
CA PRO A 53 -20.27 -0.65 12.32
C PRO A 53 -20.45 0.14 11.01
N ALA A 54 -20.91 1.39 11.09
CA ALA A 54 -21.07 2.27 9.93
C ALA A 54 -19.72 2.63 9.29
N GLN A 55 -18.71 2.95 10.11
CA GLN A 55 -17.35 3.22 9.62
C GLN A 55 -16.76 1.97 8.94
N VAL A 56 -16.90 0.80 9.56
CA VAL A 56 -16.41 -0.47 8.98
C VAL A 56 -17.13 -0.79 7.66
N ALA A 57 -18.43 -0.60 7.59
CA ALA A 57 -19.20 -0.80 6.36
C ALA A 57 -18.71 0.12 5.23
N GLU A 58 -18.44 1.38 5.54
CA GLU A 58 -17.94 2.35 4.56
C GLU A 58 -16.51 2.02 4.09
N LEU A 59 -15.61 1.61 4.99
CA LEU A 59 -14.28 1.12 4.62
C LEU A 59 -14.36 -0.11 3.70
N ARG A 60 -15.26 -1.05 3.98
CA ARG A 60 -15.51 -2.23 3.12
C ARG A 60 -16.05 -1.84 1.75
N ARG A 61 -16.96 -0.87 1.69
CA ARG A 61 -17.49 -0.34 0.43
C ARG A 61 -16.37 0.27 -0.42
N MET A 62 -15.50 1.09 0.19
CA MET A 62 -14.34 1.68 -0.48
C MET A 62 -13.31 0.63 -0.93
N ALA A 63 -13.12 -0.46 -0.19
CA ALA A 63 -12.27 -1.58 -0.59
C ALA A 63 -12.69 -2.22 -1.93
N GLY A 64 -14.00 -2.23 -2.21
CA GLY A 64 -14.54 -2.69 -3.49
C GLY A 64 -14.15 -1.77 -4.65
N SER A 65 -14.26 -0.45 -4.45
CA SER A 65 -13.85 0.54 -5.46
C SER A 65 -12.35 0.50 -5.72
N GLU A 66 -11.54 0.37 -4.67
CA GLU A 66 -10.08 0.26 -4.77
C GLU A 66 -9.64 -0.94 -5.64
N ARG A 67 -10.30 -2.08 -5.50
CA ARG A 67 -10.03 -3.28 -6.31
C ARG A 67 -10.25 -3.04 -7.80
N LEU A 68 -11.30 -2.30 -8.17
CA LEU A 68 -11.61 -1.99 -9.57
C LEU A 68 -10.52 -1.11 -10.20
N TYR A 69 -9.98 -0.15 -9.44
CA TYR A 69 -8.91 0.74 -9.92
C TYR A 69 -7.56 0.03 -10.02
N GLY A 70 -7.26 -0.82 -9.05
CA GLY A 70 -6.08 -1.67 -9.05
C GLY A 70 -5.99 -2.61 -10.24
N GLN A 71 -7.13 -3.11 -10.72
CA GLN A 71 -7.22 -3.90 -11.93
C GLN A 71 -7.04 -3.06 -13.19
N ALA A 72 -7.67 -1.89 -13.29
CA ALA A 72 -7.53 -0.99 -14.44
C ALA A 72 -6.07 -0.56 -14.68
N ALA A 73 -5.27 -0.39 -13.62
CA ALA A 73 -3.84 -0.09 -13.69
C ALA A 73 -2.99 -1.17 -14.38
N ARG A 74 -3.46 -2.43 -14.44
CA ARG A 74 -2.70 -3.57 -14.98
C ARG A 74 -2.78 -3.70 -16.51
N PHE A 75 -3.68 -2.98 -17.16
CA PHE A 75 -3.98 -3.14 -18.59
C PHE A 75 -3.43 -2.03 -19.50
N VAL A 76 -2.52 -1.18 -18.99
CA VAL A 76 -1.91 -0.11 -19.79
C VAL A 76 -0.91 -0.68 -20.79
N ARG A 77 -1.07 -0.35 -22.08
CA ARG A 77 -0.22 -0.86 -23.17
C ARG A 77 0.69 0.19 -23.80
N SER A 78 0.43 1.49 -23.58
CA SER A 78 1.23 2.58 -24.13
C SER A 78 1.62 3.66 -23.11
N ARG A 79 2.65 4.45 -23.43
CA ARG A 79 3.18 5.51 -22.56
C ARG A 79 2.21 6.69 -22.39
N GLY A 80 1.43 7.02 -23.42
CA GLY A 80 0.40 8.07 -23.37
C GLY A 80 -0.78 7.68 -22.48
N GLU A 81 -1.26 6.44 -22.62
CA GLU A 81 -2.30 5.88 -21.73
C GLU A 81 -1.82 5.81 -20.28
N ALA A 82 -0.53 5.54 -20.06
CA ALA A 82 0.06 5.52 -18.71
C ALA A 82 -0.02 6.90 -18.05
N GLY A 83 0.23 7.99 -18.78
CA GLY A 83 0.14 9.35 -18.26
C GLY A 83 -1.27 9.70 -17.77
N HIS A 84 -2.26 9.55 -18.66
CA HIS A 84 -3.65 9.83 -18.33
C HIS A 84 -4.20 8.92 -17.22
N LEU A 85 -3.80 7.64 -17.20
CA LEU A 85 -4.18 6.74 -16.12
C LEU A 85 -3.54 7.13 -14.80
N ASN A 86 -2.28 7.57 -14.79
CA ASN A 86 -1.61 8.01 -13.57
C ASN A 86 -2.29 9.24 -12.94
N GLU A 87 -2.71 10.21 -13.75
CA GLU A 87 -3.47 11.37 -13.29
C GLU A 87 -4.81 10.94 -12.69
N LYS A 88 -5.55 10.08 -13.40
CA LYS A 88 -6.80 9.52 -12.90
C LYS A 88 -6.60 8.77 -11.58
N LEU A 89 -5.60 7.90 -11.50
CA LEU A 89 -5.27 7.16 -10.27
C LEU A 89 -4.88 8.12 -9.14
N GLY A 90 -4.16 9.21 -9.44
CA GLY A 90 -3.84 10.27 -8.48
C GLY A 90 -5.08 10.90 -7.87
N ALA A 91 -6.03 11.33 -8.71
CA ALA A 91 -7.30 11.90 -8.27
C ALA A 91 -8.11 10.90 -7.42
N MET A 92 -8.14 9.63 -7.83
CA MET A 92 -8.86 8.58 -7.09
C MET A 92 -8.24 8.28 -5.73
N ARG A 93 -6.91 8.27 -5.65
CA ARG A 93 -6.18 8.12 -4.39
C ARG A 93 -6.45 9.28 -3.44
N ALA A 94 -6.47 10.52 -3.96
CA ALA A 94 -6.81 11.70 -3.17
C ALA A 94 -8.26 11.65 -2.65
N GLU A 95 -9.20 11.23 -3.51
CA GLU A 95 -10.60 11.10 -3.12
C GLU A 95 -10.82 9.98 -2.09
N LYS A 96 -10.12 8.85 -2.23
CA LYS A 96 -10.09 7.78 -1.23
C LYS A 96 -9.57 8.30 0.12
N ASP A 97 -8.49 9.08 0.10
CA ASP A 97 -7.93 9.69 1.31
C ASP A 97 -8.93 10.61 2.00
N ARG A 98 -9.54 11.52 1.22
CA ARG A 98 -10.54 12.47 1.70
C ARG A 98 -11.73 11.76 2.32
N LYS A 99 -12.31 10.76 1.64
CA LYS A 99 -13.43 9.97 2.15
C LYS A 99 -13.07 9.23 3.44
N THR A 100 -11.92 8.57 3.46
CA THR A 100 -11.46 7.84 4.65
C THR A 100 -11.27 8.78 5.84
N ARG A 101 -10.72 9.97 5.62
CA ARG A 101 -10.60 10.99 6.66
C ARG A 101 -11.96 11.45 7.19
N LEU A 102 -12.94 11.68 6.31
CA LEU A 102 -14.29 12.05 6.70
C LEU A 102 -15.01 10.93 7.47
N THR A 103 -14.86 9.68 7.01
CA THR A 103 -15.47 8.51 7.66
C THR A 103 -14.89 8.27 9.06
N LEU A 104 -13.57 8.35 9.20
CA LEU A 104 -12.89 8.03 10.46
C LEU A 104 -12.82 9.21 11.42
N GLY A 105 -12.93 10.45 10.91
CA GLY A 105 -12.87 11.66 11.71
C GLY A 105 -11.60 11.69 12.57
N PRO A 106 -11.71 11.84 13.90
CA PRO A 106 -10.56 11.87 14.81
C PRO A 106 -9.65 10.63 14.71
N SER A 107 -10.22 9.44 14.46
CA SER A 107 -9.46 8.18 14.39
C SER A 107 -8.63 8.03 13.11
N TYR A 108 -8.71 8.99 12.17
CA TYR A 108 -7.95 8.94 10.93
C TYR A 108 -6.43 8.97 11.15
N GLY A 109 -5.94 9.71 12.15
CA GLY A 109 -4.52 9.72 12.51
C GLY A 109 -4.02 8.35 12.94
N ASP A 110 -4.74 7.71 13.87
CA ASP A 110 -4.42 6.38 14.38
C ASP A 110 -4.51 5.31 13.29
N PHE A 111 -5.49 5.45 12.38
CA PHE A 111 -5.57 4.61 11.19
C PHE A 111 -4.29 4.67 10.33
N ARG A 112 -3.74 5.87 10.08
CA ARG A 112 -2.51 6.01 9.30
C ARG A 112 -1.32 5.34 9.98
N VAL A 113 -1.21 5.48 11.30
CA VAL A 113 -0.15 4.84 12.10
C VAL A 113 -0.30 3.31 12.04
N TRP A 114 -1.52 2.82 12.28
CA TRP A 114 -1.82 1.39 12.25
C TRP A 114 -1.49 0.76 10.90
N VAL A 115 -1.94 1.39 9.81
CA VAL A 115 -1.69 0.93 8.43
C VAL A 115 -0.21 0.85 8.12
N ARG A 116 0.59 1.83 8.55
CA ARG A 116 2.03 1.84 8.32
C ARG A 116 2.71 0.66 9.02
N SER A 117 2.44 0.48 10.31
CA SER A 117 2.99 -0.62 11.11
C SER A 117 2.57 -2.00 10.58
N TRP A 118 1.29 -2.15 10.25
CA TRP A 118 0.77 -3.38 9.65
C TRP A 118 1.45 -3.67 8.30
N TRP A 119 1.64 -2.66 7.45
CA TRP A 119 2.26 -2.83 6.14
C TRP A 119 3.73 -3.23 6.22
N GLU A 120 4.48 -2.62 7.14
CA GLU A 120 5.87 -3.01 7.43
C GLU A 120 5.96 -4.48 7.81
N THR A 121 5.10 -4.91 8.73
CA THR A 121 5.10 -6.27 9.26
C THR A 121 4.66 -7.30 8.21
N GLN A 122 3.58 -7.02 7.48
CA GLN A 122 2.94 -8.01 6.60
C GLN A 122 3.42 -7.97 5.15
N VAL A 123 3.93 -6.84 4.68
CA VAL A 123 4.34 -6.64 3.27
C VAL A 123 5.84 -6.39 3.16
N GLY A 124 6.43 -5.67 4.11
CA GLY A 124 7.88 -5.49 4.20
C GLY A 124 8.62 -6.76 4.61
N GLY A 125 8.03 -7.56 5.51
CA GLY A 125 8.57 -8.86 5.94
C GLY A 125 8.60 -9.94 4.85
N ALA A 126 7.76 -9.84 3.81
CA ALA A 126 7.68 -10.82 2.71
C ALA A 126 8.78 -10.67 1.64
N ARG A 127 9.72 -9.73 1.80
CA ARG A 127 10.86 -9.48 0.88
C ARG A 127 12.23 -9.75 1.49
N ARG A 128 12.29 -10.37 2.67
CA ARG A 128 13.55 -10.85 3.27
C ARG A 128 13.65 -12.35 3.10
#